data_AF-A0A2K9BY48-F1
#
_entry.id   AF-A0A2K9BY48-F1
#
_cell.length_a   1.000
_cell.length_b   1.000
_cell.length_c   1.000
_cell.angle_alpha   90.00
_cell.angle_beta   90.00
_cell.angle_gamma   90.00
#
_symmetry.space_group_name_H-M   'P 1'
#
loop_
_entity.id
_entity.type
_entity.pdbx_description
1 polymer ?
#
loop_
_entity_poly.entity_id
_entity_poly.type
_entity_poly.pdbx_seq_one_letter_code
_entity_poly.pdbx_strand_id
1 'polypeptide(L)'
;MRIKRNITARISYIKTRNKKFDKFLQRNEINDKDFNNFSVIDSKNILLKNFIHLLRLEELNEEIQMDHINFVKICSRYLFATTIKQDNEELIQNLEATIWKLVLENNYAYFVENLEEKVLNENEFEFSKIEVKKYFNFHKIYALIGNVFAAPFSVKERKSYYEYGYYLAMYLNLHNFINKNSVHDNVDMFLIKILVNKKTIQAISDLSPDFFNLFVIKNNKWINHINKRKLIKEAQEYEEKN
;
A
#
# COMPACT_ATOMS: atom_id res chain seq x y z
N MET A 1 27.84 -20.70 8.52
CA MET A 1 27.72 -19.71 9.62
C MET A 1 27.24 -18.31 9.17
N ARG A 2 27.73 -17.73 8.06
CA ARG A 2 27.32 -16.39 7.56
C ARG A 2 25.81 -16.24 7.23
N ILE A 3 25.19 -17.25 6.61
CA ILE A 3 23.76 -17.22 6.24
C ILE A 3 22.84 -17.14 7.47
N LYS A 4 23.11 -17.93 8.51
CA LYS A 4 22.35 -17.89 9.78
C LYS A 4 22.46 -16.52 10.47
N ARG A 5 23.66 -15.92 10.52
CA ARG A 5 23.87 -14.57 11.11
C ARG A 5 23.06 -13.49 10.37
N ASN A 6 23.01 -13.53 9.04
CA ASN A 6 22.19 -12.61 8.24
C ASN A 6 20.68 -12.80 8.46
N ILE A 7 20.21 -14.03 8.64
CA ILE A 7 18.80 -14.30 8.95
C ILE A 7 18.43 -13.77 10.33
N THR A 8 19.25 -14.01 11.35
CA THR A 8 18.99 -13.53 12.71
C THR A 8 18.99 -12.00 12.79
N ALA A 9 19.94 -11.34 12.13
CA ALA A 9 19.98 -9.88 12.05
C ALA A 9 18.73 -9.30 11.39
N ARG A 10 18.28 -9.91 10.28
CA ARG A 10 17.04 -9.52 9.59
C ARG A 10 15.79 -9.70 10.45
N ILE A 11 15.69 -10.81 11.18
CA ILE A 11 14.57 -11.07 12.09
C ILE A 11 14.56 -10.03 13.23
N SER A 12 15.72 -9.78 13.84
CA SER A 12 15.87 -8.78 14.90
C SER A 12 15.45 -7.39 14.41
N TYR A 13 15.92 -7.01 13.22
CA TYR A 13 15.57 -5.75 12.57
C TYR A 13 14.05 -5.57 12.37
N ILE A 14 13.37 -6.60 11.83
CA ILE A 14 11.91 -6.58 11.64
C ILE A 14 11.18 -6.42 12.98
N LYS A 15 11.63 -7.15 14.02
CA LYS A 15 11.06 -7.04 15.37
C LYS A 15 11.20 -5.63 15.94
N THR A 16 12.36 -5.01 15.82
CA THR A 16 12.61 -3.64 16.30
C THR A 16 11.69 -2.63 15.62
N ARG A 17 11.52 -2.73 14.30
CA ARG A 17 10.60 -1.85 13.56
C ARG A 17 9.14 -2.06 13.95
N ASN A 18 8.71 -3.31 14.14
CA ASN A 18 7.37 -3.58 14.62
C ASN A 18 7.15 -2.99 16.01
N LYS A 19 8.10 -3.16 16.93
CA LYS A 19 8.05 -2.52 18.26
C LYS A 19 7.96 -0.99 18.20
N LYS A 20 8.68 -0.35 17.26
CA LYS A 20 8.58 1.10 17.03
C LYS A 20 7.19 1.49 16.53
N PHE A 21 6.60 0.68 15.66
CA PHE A 21 5.24 0.89 15.18
C PHE A 21 4.18 0.64 16.26
N ASP A 22 4.32 -0.38 17.10
CA ASP A 22 3.39 -0.63 18.21
C ASP A 22 3.38 0.55 19.19
N LYS A 23 4.55 1.11 19.50
CA LYS A 23 4.67 2.35 20.28
C LYS A 23 3.99 3.54 19.58
N PHE A 24 4.12 3.63 18.27
CA PHE A 24 3.44 4.66 17.49
C PHE A 24 1.91 4.50 17.55
N LEU A 25 1.38 3.28 17.46
CA LEU A 25 -0.05 3.01 17.61
C LEU A 25 -0.54 3.39 19.01
N GLN A 26 0.18 2.98 20.05
CA GLN A 26 -0.14 3.33 21.44
C GLN A 26 -0.18 4.84 21.69
N ARG A 27 0.78 5.59 21.14
CA ARG A 27 0.81 7.06 21.23
C ARG A 27 -0.36 7.74 20.51
N ASN A 28 -0.95 7.06 19.53
CA ASN A 28 -2.09 7.55 18.79
C ASN A 28 -3.40 6.84 19.20
N GLU A 29 -3.40 6.17 20.36
CA GLU A 29 -4.59 5.53 20.93
C GLU A 29 -5.23 4.47 20.03
N ILE A 30 -4.43 3.86 19.15
CA ILE A 30 -4.89 2.75 18.29
C ILE A 30 -4.55 1.42 18.98
N ASN A 31 -5.57 0.63 19.29
CA ASN A 31 -5.43 -0.67 19.92
C ASN A 31 -5.18 -1.79 18.89
N ASP A 32 -3.93 -2.24 18.76
CA ASP A 32 -3.53 -3.29 17.80
C ASP A 32 -4.23 -4.65 18.02
N LYS A 33 -4.83 -4.89 19.19
CA LYS A 33 -5.61 -6.12 19.48
C LYS A 33 -6.95 -6.18 18.75
N ASP A 34 -7.48 -5.05 18.30
CA ASP A 34 -8.75 -5.02 17.54
C ASP A 34 -8.57 -5.59 16.11
N PHE A 35 -7.35 -6.04 15.78
CA PHE A 35 -6.94 -6.37 14.42
C PHE A 35 -6.25 -7.73 14.31
N ASN A 36 -7.01 -8.82 14.43
CA ASN A 36 -6.49 -10.18 14.26
C ASN A 36 -5.80 -10.44 12.89
N ASN A 37 -6.05 -9.60 11.86
CA ASN A 37 -5.58 -9.79 10.49
C ASN A 37 -4.45 -8.84 10.03
N PHE A 38 -4.08 -7.83 10.82
CA PHE A 38 -3.08 -6.83 10.40
C PHE A 38 -1.66 -7.37 10.34
N SER A 39 -1.31 -8.35 11.17
CA SER A 39 0.00 -9.02 11.12
C SER A 39 0.28 -9.68 9.76
N VAL A 40 -0.75 -10.24 9.11
CA VAL A 40 -0.64 -10.87 7.78
C VAL A 40 -0.48 -9.81 6.70
N ILE A 41 -1.12 -8.66 6.84
CA ILE A 41 -1.03 -7.54 5.90
C ILE A 41 0.31 -6.83 6.04
N ASP A 42 0.75 -6.53 7.25
CA ASP A 42 2.01 -5.83 7.53
C ASP A 42 3.22 -6.66 7.08
N SER A 43 3.20 -7.98 7.28
CA SER A 43 4.23 -8.88 6.75
C SER A 43 4.26 -8.93 5.20
N LYS A 44 3.14 -8.57 4.57
CA LYS A 44 2.91 -8.53 3.13
C LYS A 44 2.78 -7.12 2.56
N ASN A 45 3.06 -6.06 3.31
CA ASN A 45 2.81 -4.71 2.83
C ASN A 45 3.78 -4.34 1.69
N ILE A 46 3.35 -4.50 0.43
CA ILE A 46 4.14 -4.14 -0.78
C ILE A 46 4.49 -2.67 -0.74
N LEU A 47 3.52 -1.82 -0.41
CA LEU A 47 3.69 -0.38 -0.39
C LEU A 47 4.87 -0.01 0.51
N LEU A 48 4.87 -0.51 1.74
CA LEU A 48 5.98 -0.31 2.68
C LEU A 48 7.31 -0.89 2.18
N LYS A 49 7.29 -2.10 1.59
CA LYS A 49 8.51 -2.73 1.08
C LYS A 49 9.14 -1.93 -0.06
N ASN A 50 8.32 -1.37 -0.94
CA ASN A 50 8.75 -0.53 -2.04
C ASN A 50 9.31 0.79 -1.53
N PHE A 51 8.61 1.45 -0.60
CA PHE A 51 9.09 2.67 0.03
C PHE A 51 10.47 2.48 0.68
N ILE A 52 10.61 1.46 1.53
CA ILE A 52 11.90 1.13 2.18
C ILE A 52 12.98 0.80 1.14
N HIS A 53 12.62 0.14 0.05
CA HIS A 53 13.60 -0.18 -0.98
C HIS A 53 14.12 1.10 -1.64
N LEU A 54 13.24 2.04 -1.97
CA LEU A 54 13.60 3.33 -2.55
C LEU A 54 14.47 4.15 -1.58
N LEU A 55 14.11 4.20 -0.29
CA LEU A 55 14.95 4.84 0.74
C LEU A 55 16.37 4.27 0.74
N ARG A 56 16.52 2.95 0.63
CA ARG A 56 17.82 2.28 0.63
C ARG A 56 18.62 2.49 -0.66
N LEU A 57 17.94 2.65 -1.79
CA LEU A 57 18.62 2.92 -3.06
C LEU A 57 19.29 4.30 -3.03
N GLU A 58 18.63 5.26 -2.39
CA GLU A 58 19.16 6.60 -2.15
C GLU A 58 19.98 6.72 -0.85
N GLU A 59 20.38 5.59 -0.26
CA GLU A 59 21.18 5.52 0.97
C GLU A 59 20.61 6.30 2.17
N LEU A 60 19.28 6.53 2.20
CA LEU A 60 18.61 7.26 3.26
C LEU A 60 18.47 6.41 4.53
N ASN A 61 18.69 7.04 5.69
CA ASN A 61 18.62 6.37 6.98
C ASN A 61 17.16 6.10 7.39
N GLU A 62 16.76 4.83 7.36
CA GLU A 62 15.42 4.37 7.75
C GLU A 62 15.00 4.75 9.18
N GLU A 63 15.95 4.94 10.11
CA GLU A 63 15.61 5.38 11.47
C GLU A 63 15.12 6.82 11.51
N ILE A 64 15.68 7.69 10.65
CA ILE A 64 15.23 9.06 10.48
C ILE A 64 13.87 9.07 9.77
N GLN A 65 13.66 8.16 8.83
CA GLN A 65 12.42 8.06 8.04
C GLN A 65 11.30 7.25 8.73
N MET A 66 11.43 6.97 10.04
CA MET A 66 10.52 6.08 10.75
C MET A 66 9.08 6.61 10.78
N ASP A 67 8.88 7.93 10.85
CA ASP A 67 7.55 8.53 10.87
C ASP A 67 6.86 8.37 9.51
N HIS A 68 7.57 8.57 8.40
CA HIS A 68 7.07 8.25 7.05
C HIS A 68 6.72 6.76 6.92
N ILE A 69 7.58 5.87 7.43
CA ILE A 69 7.34 4.42 7.45
C ILE A 69 6.05 4.06 8.21
N ASN A 70 5.85 4.66 9.39
CA ASN A 70 4.66 4.44 10.20
C ASN A 70 3.40 5.01 9.51
N PHE A 71 3.54 6.16 8.84
CA PHE A 71 2.45 6.76 8.08
C PHE A 71 2.02 5.88 6.89
N VAL A 72 2.97 5.35 6.11
CA VAL A 72 2.66 4.41 5.02
C VAL A 72 1.93 3.16 5.56
N LYS A 73 2.32 2.67 6.73
CA LYS A 73 1.65 1.53 7.37
C LYS A 73 0.21 1.85 7.77
N ILE A 74 -0.05 2.99 8.40
CA ILE A 74 -1.40 3.34 8.84
C ILE A 74 -2.33 3.58 7.64
N CYS A 75 -1.87 4.25 6.59
CA CYS A 75 -2.64 4.42 5.35
C CYS A 75 -2.93 3.07 4.67
N SER A 76 -1.95 2.17 4.63
CA SER A 76 -2.17 0.83 4.09
C SER A 76 -3.20 0.02 4.89
N ARG A 77 -3.23 0.19 6.22
CA ARG A 77 -4.22 -0.42 7.12
C ARG A 77 -5.62 0.17 6.86
N TYR A 78 -5.73 1.49 6.69
CA TYR A 78 -6.99 2.16 6.33
C TYR A 78 -7.56 1.69 4.98
N LEU A 79 -6.73 1.68 3.93
CA LEU A 79 -7.14 1.19 2.60
C LEU A 79 -7.62 -0.26 2.67
N PHE A 80 -6.91 -1.11 3.40
CA PHE A 80 -7.35 -2.48 3.56
C PHE A 80 -8.69 -2.55 4.29
N ALA A 81 -8.84 -1.92 5.46
CA ALA A 81 -10.06 -1.97 6.27
C ALA A 81 -11.30 -1.52 5.47
N THR A 82 -11.16 -0.44 4.69
CA THR A 82 -12.23 0.08 3.82
C THR A 82 -12.58 -0.87 2.67
N THR A 83 -11.61 -1.51 2.03
CA THR A 83 -11.89 -2.45 0.91
C THR A 83 -12.54 -3.76 1.34
N ILE A 84 -12.24 -4.22 2.56
CA ILE A 84 -12.72 -5.52 3.05
C ILE A 84 -14.04 -5.43 3.80
N LYS A 85 -14.60 -4.22 3.92
CA LYS A 85 -15.79 -3.93 4.73
C LYS A 85 -15.70 -4.61 6.09
N GLN A 86 -14.66 -4.30 6.86
CA GLN A 86 -14.71 -4.67 8.27
C GLN A 86 -15.92 -3.97 8.89
N ASP A 87 -16.77 -4.74 9.60
CA ASP A 87 -17.95 -4.23 10.33
C ASP A 87 -17.58 -3.37 11.55
N ASN A 88 -16.40 -2.73 11.54
CA ASN A 88 -15.91 -1.89 12.61
C ASN A 88 -15.73 -0.46 12.07
N GLU A 89 -16.83 0.29 12.02
CA GLU A 89 -16.85 1.67 11.54
C GLU A 89 -16.04 2.61 12.44
N GLU A 90 -16.13 2.43 13.77
CA GLU A 90 -15.36 3.17 14.77
C GLU A 90 -13.87 3.09 14.47
N LEU A 91 -13.41 1.91 14.07
CA LEU A 91 -12.02 1.70 13.71
C LEU A 91 -11.59 2.47 12.47
N ILE A 92 -12.40 2.45 11.41
CA ILE A 92 -12.11 3.19 10.17
C ILE A 92 -12.04 4.69 10.48
N GLN A 93 -12.94 5.19 11.32
CA GLN A 93 -12.95 6.58 11.80
C GLN A 93 -11.69 6.91 12.61
N ASN A 94 -11.27 6.03 13.53
CA ASN A 94 -10.06 6.23 14.33
C ASN A 94 -8.78 6.26 13.46
N LEU A 95 -8.70 5.37 12.47
CA LEU A 95 -7.61 5.38 11.50
C LEU A 95 -7.60 6.66 10.66
N GLU A 96 -8.76 7.09 10.18
CA GLU A 96 -8.91 8.32 9.39
C GLU A 96 -8.53 9.55 10.21
N ALA A 97 -9.05 9.69 11.42
CA ALA A 97 -8.73 10.79 12.33
C ALA A 97 -7.23 10.85 12.63
N THR A 98 -6.60 9.71 12.88
CA THR A 98 -5.15 9.63 13.11
C THR A 98 -4.36 10.05 11.87
N ILE A 99 -4.77 9.61 10.67
CA ILE A 99 -4.13 10.02 9.42
C ILE A 99 -4.19 11.54 9.28
N TRP A 100 -5.38 12.14 9.44
CA TRP A 100 -5.54 13.60 9.30
C TRP A 100 -4.75 14.40 10.33
N LYS A 101 -4.71 13.94 11.58
CA LYS A 101 -3.85 14.53 12.63
C LYS A 101 -2.38 14.54 12.19
N LEU A 102 -1.87 13.42 11.71
CA LEU A 102 -0.47 13.29 11.29
C LEU A 102 -0.16 14.13 10.04
N VAL A 103 -1.11 14.29 9.12
CA VAL A 103 -0.96 15.17 7.95
C VAL A 103 -0.73 16.61 8.38
N LEU A 104 -1.50 17.10 9.34
CA LEU A 104 -1.37 18.46 9.88
C LEU A 104 -0.05 18.64 10.62
N GLU A 105 0.39 17.65 11.40
CA GLU A 105 1.65 17.71 12.16
C GLU A 105 2.90 17.68 11.26
N ASN A 106 2.84 16.96 10.13
CA ASN A 106 4.02 16.68 9.29
C ASN A 106 4.00 17.37 7.91
N ASN A 107 2.95 18.14 7.60
CA ASN A 107 2.79 18.87 6.34
C ASN A 107 2.89 17.98 5.07
N TYR A 108 2.24 16.81 5.05
CA TYR A 108 2.27 15.86 3.91
C TYR A 108 1.40 16.26 2.70
N ALA A 109 1.21 17.55 2.43
CA ALA A 109 0.28 18.05 1.41
C ALA A 109 0.99 18.85 0.29
N TYR A 110 2.04 18.27 -0.31
CA TYR A 110 2.83 18.95 -1.35
C TYR A 110 2.17 18.92 -2.73
N PHE A 111 1.64 17.76 -3.13
CA PHE A 111 0.92 17.57 -4.39
C PHE A 111 -0.53 17.19 -4.11
N VAL A 112 -1.43 17.76 -4.92
CA VAL A 112 -2.90 17.59 -4.83
C VAL A 112 -3.51 17.06 -6.14
N GLU A 113 -2.67 16.60 -7.08
CA GLU A 113 -3.14 16.11 -8.39
C GLU A 113 -3.99 14.84 -8.22
N ASN A 114 -5.19 14.84 -8.80
CA ASN A 114 -6.08 13.68 -8.76
C ASN A 114 -5.73 12.66 -9.85
N LEU A 115 -4.70 11.86 -9.61
CA LEU A 115 -4.28 10.82 -10.55
C LEU A 115 -5.31 9.68 -10.71
N GLU A 116 -6.24 9.52 -9.76
CA GLU A 116 -7.34 8.55 -9.86
C GLU A 116 -8.35 9.00 -10.91
N GLU A 117 -8.82 10.24 -10.80
CA GLU A 117 -9.69 10.85 -11.81
C GLU A 117 -9.02 10.95 -13.18
N LYS A 118 -7.72 11.27 -13.23
CA LYS A 118 -6.95 11.28 -14.46
C LYS A 118 -6.98 9.93 -15.17
N VAL A 119 -6.83 8.83 -14.44
CA VAL A 119 -6.91 7.47 -15.01
C VAL A 119 -8.31 7.18 -15.56
N LEU A 120 -9.36 7.60 -14.87
CA LEU A 120 -10.74 7.38 -15.33
C LEU A 120 -11.07 8.20 -16.58
N ASN A 121 -10.74 9.49 -16.56
CA ASN A 121 -11.11 10.44 -17.62
C ASN A 121 -10.27 10.25 -18.90
N GLU A 122 -8.96 9.98 -18.80
CA GLU A 122 -8.08 9.78 -19.97
C GLU A 122 -8.46 8.54 -20.80
N ASN A 123 -9.24 7.61 -20.23
CA ASN A 123 -9.56 6.32 -20.85
C ASN A 123 -11.06 6.11 -21.03
N GLU A 124 -11.87 7.15 -20.85
CA GLU A 124 -13.32 7.16 -21.14
C GLU A 124 -14.12 6.05 -20.45
N PHE A 125 -13.73 5.65 -19.23
CA PHE A 125 -14.49 4.64 -18.47
C PHE A 125 -15.77 5.23 -17.88
N GLU A 126 -16.92 4.66 -18.23
CA GLU A 126 -18.23 5.09 -17.73
C GLU A 126 -18.66 4.28 -16.51
N PHE A 127 -18.28 4.72 -15.31
CA PHE A 127 -18.82 4.18 -14.06
C PHE A 127 -20.06 4.93 -13.59
N SER A 128 -21.02 4.20 -13.04
CA SER A 128 -22.12 4.84 -12.30
C SER A 128 -21.58 5.59 -11.07
N LYS A 129 -22.31 6.60 -10.60
CA LYS A 129 -21.96 7.34 -9.37
C LYS A 129 -21.77 6.42 -8.15
N ILE A 130 -22.50 5.31 -8.09
CA ILE A 130 -22.42 4.31 -7.03
C ILE A 130 -21.08 3.57 -7.11
N GLU A 131 -20.67 3.17 -8.31
CA GLU A 131 -19.40 2.49 -8.55
C GLU A 131 -18.21 3.41 -8.30
N VAL A 132 -18.28 4.68 -8.73
CA VAL A 132 -17.25 5.69 -8.42
C VAL A 132 -17.09 5.84 -6.91
N LYS A 133 -18.19 5.99 -6.16
CA LYS A 133 -18.13 6.11 -4.70
C LYS A 133 -17.57 4.85 -4.03
N LYS A 134 -17.84 3.67 -4.59
CA LYS A 134 -17.44 2.38 -4.02
C LYS A 134 -15.98 2.02 -4.31
N TYR A 135 -15.50 2.31 -5.52
CA TYR A 135 -14.20 1.82 -6.01
C TYR A 135 -13.17 2.93 -6.21
N PHE A 136 -13.60 4.17 -6.45
CA PHE A 136 -12.75 5.25 -6.98
C PHE A 136 -12.82 6.55 -6.17
N ASN A 137 -13.08 6.48 -4.86
CA ASN A 137 -13.15 7.63 -3.96
C ASN A 137 -12.04 7.56 -2.89
N PHE A 138 -10.81 7.27 -3.33
CA PHE A 138 -9.67 7.06 -2.43
C PHE A 138 -8.51 8.01 -2.71
N HIS A 139 -8.65 8.91 -3.69
CA HIS A 139 -7.68 9.93 -4.09
C HIS A 139 -6.97 10.59 -2.91
N LYS A 140 -7.70 11.07 -1.91
CA LYS A 140 -7.10 11.77 -0.76
C LYS A 140 -6.03 10.92 -0.08
N ILE A 141 -6.32 9.63 0.16
CA ILE A 141 -5.35 8.72 0.79
C ILE A 141 -4.21 8.37 -0.17
N TYR A 142 -4.49 8.19 -1.47
CA TYR A 142 -3.44 7.93 -2.46
C TYR A 142 -2.48 9.12 -2.60
N ALA A 143 -3.00 10.34 -2.61
CA ALA A 143 -2.20 11.55 -2.65
C ALA A 143 -1.33 11.69 -1.40
N LEU A 144 -1.86 11.40 -0.21
CA LEU A 144 -1.06 11.39 1.02
C LEU A 144 0.06 10.35 0.99
N ILE A 145 -0.24 9.14 0.51
CA ILE A 145 0.80 8.11 0.31
C ILE A 145 1.85 8.60 -0.68
N GLY A 146 1.45 9.16 -1.83
CA GLY A 146 2.38 9.73 -2.80
C GLY A 146 3.26 10.83 -2.19
N ASN A 147 2.67 11.74 -1.41
CA ASN A 147 3.42 12.82 -0.77
C ASN A 147 4.43 12.29 0.24
N VAL A 148 4.09 11.26 1.00
CA VAL A 148 5.01 10.59 1.94
C VAL A 148 6.10 9.82 1.19
N PHE A 149 5.78 9.22 0.05
CA PHE A 149 6.78 8.64 -0.84
C PHE A 149 7.75 9.69 -1.36
N ALA A 150 7.29 10.91 -1.66
CA ALA A 150 8.12 11.97 -2.20
C ALA A 150 8.95 12.72 -1.14
N ALA A 151 8.42 12.86 0.07
CA ALA A 151 8.98 13.75 1.10
C ALA A 151 10.50 13.56 1.40
N PRO A 152 11.03 12.32 1.48
CA PRO A 152 12.44 12.08 1.77
C PRO A 152 13.41 12.50 0.65
N PHE A 153 12.90 12.71 -0.57
CA PHE A 153 13.71 12.81 -1.77
C PHE A 153 13.84 14.26 -2.27
N SER A 154 14.78 14.45 -3.20
CA SER A 154 15.12 15.75 -3.76
C SER A 154 13.93 16.39 -4.50
N VAL A 155 13.82 17.73 -4.46
CA VAL A 155 12.69 18.46 -5.07
C VAL A 155 12.51 18.12 -6.55
N LYS A 156 13.60 17.86 -7.28
CA LYS A 156 13.57 17.53 -8.70
C LYS A 156 12.90 16.18 -8.99
N GLU A 157 13.03 15.23 -8.07
CA GLU A 157 12.53 13.85 -8.25
C GLU A 157 11.21 13.61 -7.52
N ARG A 158 10.83 14.51 -6.61
CA ARG A 158 9.62 14.41 -5.78
C ARG A 158 8.36 14.04 -6.55
N LYS A 159 8.16 14.61 -7.75
CA LYS A 159 6.97 14.31 -8.56
C LYS A 159 6.94 12.83 -8.98
N SER A 160 8.07 12.29 -9.43
CA SER A 160 8.16 10.89 -9.86
C SER A 160 7.92 9.92 -8.69
N TYR A 161 8.48 10.21 -7.50
CA TYR A 161 8.21 9.42 -6.29
C TYR A 161 6.74 9.54 -5.85
N TYR A 162 6.14 10.72 -5.98
CA TYR A 162 4.72 10.94 -5.72
C TYR A 162 3.84 10.09 -6.62
N GLU A 163 4.03 10.16 -7.93
CA GLU A 163 3.27 9.39 -8.92
C GLU A 163 3.43 7.89 -8.68
N TYR A 164 4.66 7.41 -8.42
CA TYR A 164 4.89 6.01 -8.12
C TYR A 164 4.15 5.53 -6.86
N GLY A 165 4.28 6.27 -5.75
CA GLY A 165 3.60 5.93 -4.50
C GLY A 165 2.08 5.92 -4.65
N TYR A 166 1.54 6.89 -5.38
CA TYR A 166 0.11 7.00 -5.68
C TYR A 166 -0.38 5.80 -6.50
N TYR A 167 0.21 5.54 -7.67
CA TYR A 167 -0.25 4.47 -8.56
C TYR A 167 -0.06 3.09 -7.92
N LEU A 168 1.01 2.88 -7.15
CA LEU A 168 1.21 1.64 -6.41
C LEU A 168 0.09 1.42 -5.37
N ALA A 169 -0.28 2.45 -4.61
CA ALA A 169 -1.37 2.37 -3.65
C ALA A 169 -2.71 2.06 -4.35
N MET A 170 -3.02 2.78 -5.42
CA MET A 170 -4.21 2.57 -6.23
C MET A 170 -4.28 1.15 -6.80
N TYR A 171 -3.17 0.65 -7.37
CA TYR A 171 -3.07 -0.71 -7.91
C TYR A 171 -3.37 -1.77 -6.85
N LEU A 172 -2.76 -1.66 -5.66
CA LEU A 172 -2.98 -2.60 -4.57
C LEU A 172 -4.43 -2.56 -4.06
N ASN A 173 -5.03 -1.37 -4.03
CA ASN A 173 -6.42 -1.20 -3.62
C ASN A 173 -7.39 -1.87 -4.61
N LEU A 174 -7.20 -1.61 -5.91
CA LEU A 174 -7.98 -2.24 -6.98
C LEU A 174 -7.80 -3.76 -7.00
N HIS A 175 -6.57 -4.24 -6.79
CA HIS A 175 -6.29 -5.66 -6.67
C HIS A 175 -7.08 -6.31 -5.53
N ASN A 176 -7.17 -5.65 -4.37
CA ASN A 176 -7.96 -6.13 -3.25
C ASN A 176 -9.47 -6.12 -3.58
N PHE A 177 -9.98 -5.04 -4.18
CA PHE A 177 -11.39 -4.95 -4.58
C PHE A 177 -11.79 -6.08 -5.53
N ILE A 178 -11.01 -6.28 -6.60
CA ILE A 178 -11.32 -7.29 -7.63
C ILE A 178 -11.29 -8.71 -7.04
N ASN A 179 -10.30 -9.03 -6.21
CA ASN A 179 -10.12 -10.39 -5.69
C ASN A 179 -11.03 -10.75 -4.50
N LYS A 180 -11.59 -9.76 -3.79
CA LYS A 180 -12.42 -9.99 -2.60
C LYS A 180 -13.90 -9.73 -2.81
N ASN A 181 -14.27 -8.77 -3.65
CA ASN A 181 -15.67 -8.42 -3.87
C ASN A 181 -16.28 -9.12 -5.09
N SER A 182 -15.61 -10.19 -5.58
CA SER A 182 -16.04 -10.97 -6.76
C SER A 182 -16.40 -10.09 -7.96
N VAL A 183 -15.69 -8.97 -8.14
CA VAL A 183 -15.86 -8.04 -9.28
C VAL A 183 -15.16 -8.61 -10.53
N HIS A 184 -15.01 -9.93 -10.59
CA HIS A 184 -14.29 -10.64 -11.64
C HIS A 184 -14.95 -10.46 -13.01
N ASP A 185 -16.26 -10.20 -13.04
CA ASP A 185 -17.03 -10.07 -14.26
C ASP A 185 -17.07 -8.62 -14.80
N ASN A 186 -16.55 -7.63 -14.06
CA ASN A 186 -16.46 -6.26 -14.56
C ASN A 186 -15.14 -6.06 -15.32
N VAL A 187 -15.24 -6.11 -16.65
CA VAL A 187 -14.11 -5.95 -17.58
C VAL A 187 -13.40 -4.60 -17.38
N ASP A 188 -14.13 -3.52 -17.15
CA ASP A 188 -13.57 -2.18 -16.99
C ASP A 188 -12.70 -2.05 -15.73
N MET A 189 -13.17 -2.63 -14.61
CA MET A 189 -12.36 -2.73 -13.39
C MET A 189 -11.05 -3.49 -13.63
N PHE A 190 -11.10 -4.57 -14.41
CA PHE A 190 -9.91 -5.32 -14.78
C PHE A 190 -8.97 -4.50 -15.67
N LEU A 191 -9.49 -3.80 -16.68
CA LEU A 191 -8.73 -2.92 -17.57
C LEU A 191 -8.06 -1.78 -16.81
N ILE A 192 -8.76 -1.14 -15.87
CA ILE A 192 -8.19 -0.07 -15.04
C ILE A 192 -7.07 -0.61 -14.17
N LYS A 193 -7.23 -1.78 -13.56
CA LYS A 193 -6.14 -2.41 -12.80
C LYS A 193 -4.90 -2.60 -13.69
N ILE A 194 -5.06 -3.01 -14.95
CA ILE A 194 -3.94 -3.12 -15.91
C ILE A 194 -3.33 -1.76 -16.23
N LEU A 195 -4.15 -0.73 -16.48
CA LEU A 195 -3.69 0.62 -16.79
C LEU A 195 -2.92 1.25 -15.62
N VAL A 196 -3.45 1.15 -14.41
CA VAL A 196 -2.76 1.63 -13.20
C VAL A 196 -1.45 0.87 -12.97
N ASN A 197 -1.43 -0.45 -13.24
CA ASN A 197 -0.18 -1.21 -13.19
C ASN A 197 0.82 -0.71 -14.23
N LYS A 198 0.38 -0.41 -15.46
CA LYS A 198 1.23 0.18 -16.51
C LYS A 198 1.81 1.53 -16.07
N LYS A 199 0.99 2.43 -15.51
CA LYS A 199 1.44 3.73 -14.97
C LYS A 199 2.43 3.54 -13.81
N THR A 200 2.20 2.56 -12.94
CA THR A 200 3.14 2.18 -11.86
C THR A 200 4.49 1.72 -12.41
N ILE A 201 4.48 0.87 -13.44
CA ILE A 201 5.67 0.34 -14.13
C ILE A 201 6.42 1.48 -14.82
N GLN A 202 5.73 2.40 -15.48
CA GLN A 202 6.34 3.57 -16.11
C GLN A 202 7.01 4.46 -15.06
N ALA A 203 6.31 4.81 -13.98
CA ALA A 203 6.86 5.66 -12.92
C ALA A 203 8.13 5.07 -12.29
N ILE A 204 8.20 3.76 -12.05
CA ILE A 204 9.42 3.14 -11.51
C ILE A 204 10.53 2.98 -12.54
N SER A 205 10.18 2.81 -13.83
CA SER A 205 11.16 2.81 -14.92
C SER A 205 11.85 4.17 -15.03
N ASP A 206 11.08 5.25 -14.89
CA ASP A 206 11.61 6.61 -14.98
C ASP A 206 12.44 6.99 -13.74
N LEU A 207 12.01 6.53 -12.56
CA LEU A 207 12.73 6.75 -11.29
C LEU A 207 14.05 6.00 -11.20
N SER A 208 14.06 4.74 -11.62
CA SER A 208 15.19 3.85 -11.36
C SER A 208 15.33 2.78 -12.44
N PRO A 209 15.82 3.16 -13.65
CA PRO A 209 15.97 2.22 -14.76
C PRO A 209 16.79 0.97 -14.40
N ASP A 210 17.87 1.16 -13.64
CA ASP A 210 18.79 0.08 -13.26
C ASP A 210 18.15 -0.95 -12.31
N PHE A 211 17.21 -0.51 -11.48
CA PHE A 211 16.52 -1.37 -10.49
C PHE A 211 15.08 -1.71 -10.90
N PHE A 212 14.60 -1.21 -12.03
CA PHE A 212 13.28 -1.46 -12.60
C PHE A 212 12.89 -2.94 -12.54
N ASN A 213 13.74 -3.80 -13.12
CA ASN A 213 13.50 -5.25 -13.18
C ASN A 213 13.39 -5.87 -11.78
N LEU A 214 14.16 -5.38 -10.82
CA LEU A 214 14.13 -5.85 -9.44
C LEU A 214 12.80 -5.52 -8.76
N PHE A 215 12.29 -4.31 -8.97
CA PHE A 215 10.98 -3.87 -8.48
C PHE A 215 9.85 -4.70 -9.08
N VAL A 216 9.84 -4.88 -10.41
CA VAL A 216 8.85 -5.70 -11.11
C VAL A 216 8.86 -7.14 -10.60
N ILE A 217 10.03 -7.77 -10.50
CA ILE A 217 10.16 -9.16 -10.00
C ILE A 217 9.66 -9.27 -8.55
N LYS A 218 10.00 -8.32 -7.67
CA LYS A 218 9.58 -8.33 -6.27
C LYS A 218 8.06 -8.18 -6.14
N ASN A 219 7.45 -7.28 -6.91
CA ASN A 219 6.01 -7.05 -6.92
C ASN A 219 5.26 -8.27 -7.46
N ASN A 220 5.71 -8.85 -8.59
CA ASN A 220 5.10 -10.05 -9.18
C ASN A 220 5.20 -11.28 -8.27
N LYS A 221 6.36 -11.52 -7.64
CA LYS A 221 6.52 -12.62 -6.67
C LYS A 221 5.53 -12.52 -5.53
N TRP A 222 5.21 -11.32 -5.08
CA TRP A 222 4.23 -11.12 -4.02
C TRP A 222 2.81 -11.42 -4.47
N ILE A 223 2.40 -10.93 -5.64
CA ILE A 223 1.04 -11.15 -6.19
C ILE A 223 0.78 -12.66 -6.27
N ASN A 224 1.75 -13.41 -6.80
CA ASN A 224 1.66 -14.87 -6.91
C ASN A 224 1.62 -15.59 -5.55
N HIS A 225 2.27 -15.04 -4.51
CA HIS A 225 2.26 -15.63 -3.17
C HIS A 225 0.92 -15.45 -2.44
N ILE A 226 0.11 -14.45 -2.82
CA ILE A 226 -1.25 -14.28 -2.31
C ILE A 226 -2.17 -15.34 -2.90
N ASN A 227 -2.14 -15.52 -4.22
CA ASN A 227 -3.00 -16.49 -4.92
C ASN A 227 -2.78 -17.92 -4.41
N LYS A 228 -1.51 -18.32 -4.19
CA LYS A 228 -1.19 -19.68 -3.74
C LYS A 228 -1.79 -20.03 -2.37
N ARG A 229 -1.83 -19.09 -1.42
CA ARG A 229 -2.42 -19.36 -0.09
C ARG A 229 -3.94 -19.41 -0.11
N LYS A 230 -4.58 -18.60 -0.95
CA LYS A 230 -6.04 -18.63 -1.15
C LYS A 230 -6.46 -19.98 -1.72
N LEU A 231 -5.78 -20.44 -2.77
CA LEU A 231 -6.00 -21.75 -3.39
C LEU A 231 -5.79 -22.93 -2.42
N ILE A 232 -4.76 -22.88 -1.57
CA ILE A 232 -4.54 -23.92 -0.54
C ILE A 232 -5.66 -23.93 0.49
N LYS A 233 -6.13 -22.75 0.93
CA LYS A 233 -7.17 -22.64 1.93
C LYS A 233 -8.54 -23.10 1.38
N GLU A 234 -8.85 -22.73 0.14
CA GLU A 234 -10.04 -23.18 -0.58
C GLU A 234 -10.02 -24.69 -0.83
N ALA A 235 -8.86 -25.28 -1.13
CA ALA A 235 -8.69 -26.73 -1.25
C ALA A 235 -8.92 -27.45 0.10
N GLN A 236 -8.41 -26.90 1.20
CA GLN A 236 -8.61 -27.44 2.55
C GLN A 236 -10.08 -27.35 3.01
N GLU A 237 -10.75 -26.22 2.74
CA GLU A 237 -12.18 -26.04 3.05
C GLU A 237 -13.10 -26.95 2.19
N TYR A 238 -12.63 -27.41 1.02
CA TYR A 238 -13.33 -28.38 0.18
C TYR A 238 -13.15 -29.83 0.67
N GLU A 239 -11.97 -30.16 1.19
CA GLU A 239 -11.67 -31.47 1.82
C GLU A 239 -12.35 -31.65 3.19
N GLU A 240 -12.64 -30.57 3.91
CA GLU A 240 -13.37 -30.64 5.20
C GLU A 240 -14.91 -30.71 5.04
N LYS A 241 -15.43 -30.42 3.84
CA LYS A 241 -16.88 -30.41 3.54
C LYS A 241 -17.37 -31.63 2.76
N ASN A 242 -16.48 -32.51 2.33
CA ASN A 242 -16.79 -33.75 1.60
C ASN A 242 -16.12 -34.95 2.28
#